data_AF-A0A9W9D077-F1
#
_entry.id   AF-A0A9W9D077-F1
#
_cell.length_a   1.000
_cell.length_b   1.000
_cell.length_c   1.000
_cell.angle_alpha   90.00
_cell.angle_beta   90.00
_cell.angle_gamma   90.00
#
_symmetry.space_group_name_H-M   'P 1'
#
loop_
_entity.id
_entity.type
_entity.pdbx_description
1 polymer ?
#
loop_
_entity_poly.entity_id
_entity_poly.type
_entity_poly.pdbx_seq_one_letter_code
_entity_poly.pdbx_strand_id
1 'polypeptide(L)'
;MAEWSGPSGFNKAAGMARVQHPQLDDVLEYLQAFYHDFEVKKYNHPLTLGPWPSDDKNGETVSFVGLKEGPLNSYTRIQTRPSPDGLFSHQMNLDNLLDCAINILPNDAFALIFLIHYDLYEDEDDDFCCGRAYGGSRVAVVSSARYNPLLYLQAGIDPHHMWPASHCAQYVASQCDLPNKIKKALTRPDDLSDSPLHQAVAAFKNTLPISSSQPGVLQGLWLFCLARTASHELGHCFGMDHCVYYACTMQGTASVAEDLRQPPYLCPVCAKKLARAAEEASGKGFDEEKYRKNVMTKMMATCEKWKHVGVWAGYKAWLENIRLW
;
A
#
# COMPACT_ATOMS: atom_id res chain seq x y z
N MET A 1 0.15 6.83 -23.59
CA MET A 1 -0.03 6.03 -22.36
C MET A 1 0.67 6.62 -21.14
N ALA A 2 1.87 7.22 -21.24
CA ALA A 2 2.51 7.88 -20.09
C ALA A 2 1.64 8.98 -19.42
N GLU A 3 0.68 9.55 -20.15
CA GLU A 3 -0.30 10.51 -19.62
C GLU A 3 -1.36 9.89 -18.71
N TRP A 4 -1.51 8.56 -18.69
CA TRP A 4 -2.49 7.85 -17.88
C TRP A 4 -2.00 7.58 -16.45
N SER A 5 -0.69 7.67 -16.19
CA SER A 5 -0.11 7.37 -14.87
C SER A 5 -0.12 8.56 -13.90
N GLY A 6 -0.62 9.71 -14.33
CA GLY A 6 -0.74 10.92 -13.53
C GLY A 6 -2.18 11.42 -13.47
N PRO A 7 -2.58 12.09 -12.38
CA PRO A 7 -3.94 12.59 -12.25
C PRO A 7 -4.22 13.73 -13.24
N SER A 8 -5.43 13.72 -13.81
CA SER A 8 -5.95 14.72 -14.73
C SER A 8 -6.04 16.09 -14.07
N GLY A 9 -5.82 17.17 -14.84
CA GLY A 9 -5.98 18.55 -14.34
C GLY A 9 -4.79 19.10 -13.52
N PHE A 10 -3.97 18.24 -12.89
CA PHE A 10 -2.78 18.67 -12.13
C PHE A 10 -1.56 19.02 -12.99
N ASN A 11 -1.58 18.66 -14.29
CA ASN A 11 -0.53 19.03 -15.25
C ASN A 11 -0.62 20.50 -15.75
N LYS A 12 -1.65 21.27 -15.37
CA LYS A 12 -1.88 22.64 -15.89
C LYS A 12 -2.03 23.73 -14.83
N ALA A 13 -2.12 23.40 -13.53
CA ALA A 13 -2.27 24.39 -12.47
C ALA A 13 -0.91 24.66 -11.78
N ALA A 14 -0.32 25.81 -12.11
CA ALA A 14 0.56 26.61 -11.26
C ALA A 14 1.58 25.87 -10.38
N GLY A 15 2.77 25.55 -10.91
CA GLY A 15 3.99 25.41 -10.10
C GLY A 15 4.02 24.32 -9.02
N MET A 16 3.05 23.39 -8.98
CA MET A 16 3.11 22.24 -8.09
C MET A 16 4.23 21.31 -8.56
N ALA A 17 5.22 21.05 -7.70
CA ALA A 17 6.32 20.15 -8.00
C ALA A 17 5.76 18.75 -8.34
N ARG A 18 6.24 18.15 -9.46
CA ARG A 18 5.97 16.73 -9.73
C ARG A 18 6.46 15.91 -8.54
N VAL A 19 5.54 15.26 -7.83
CA VAL A 19 5.90 14.29 -6.80
C VAL A 19 6.55 13.11 -7.48
N GLN A 20 7.73 12.72 -7.02
CA GLN A 20 8.41 11.55 -7.57
C GLN A 20 7.66 10.28 -7.17
N HIS A 21 7.50 9.34 -8.12
CA HIS A 21 6.95 8.03 -7.81
C HIS A 21 7.84 7.29 -6.79
N PRO A 22 7.25 6.42 -5.94
CA PRO A 22 8.02 5.50 -5.12
C PRO A 22 8.97 4.67 -5.99
N GLN A 23 10.22 4.54 -5.56
CA GLN A 23 11.18 3.72 -6.30
C GLN A 23 10.94 2.24 -5.99
N LEU A 24 11.09 1.39 -7.00
CA LEU A 24 10.89 -0.06 -6.83
C LEU A 24 11.83 -0.63 -5.75
N ASP A 25 13.08 -0.17 -5.70
CA ASP A 25 14.07 -0.64 -4.72
C ASP A 25 13.63 -0.37 -3.27
N ASP A 26 12.94 0.75 -3.03
CA ASP A 26 12.40 1.05 -1.70
C ASP A 26 11.23 0.13 -1.32
N VAL A 27 10.40 -0.25 -2.30
CA VAL A 27 9.32 -1.24 -2.08
C VAL A 27 9.90 -2.62 -1.82
N LEU A 28 10.92 -3.02 -2.60
CA LEU A 28 11.63 -4.30 -2.40
C LEU A 28 12.27 -4.36 -1.01
N GLU A 29 12.95 -3.28 -0.58
CA GLU A 29 13.55 -3.20 0.76
C GLU A 29 12.51 -3.36 1.86
N TYR A 30 11.36 -2.67 1.74
CA TYR A 30 10.26 -2.79 2.71
C TYR A 30 9.68 -4.20 2.73
N LEU A 31 9.35 -4.78 1.57
CA LEU A 31 8.77 -6.12 1.50
C LEU A 31 9.75 -7.18 2.00
N GLN A 32 11.05 -7.02 1.71
CA GLN A 32 12.10 -7.91 2.24
C GLN A 32 12.23 -7.80 3.77
N ALA A 33 11.99 -6.64 4.36
CA ALA A 33 11.96 -6.48 5.81
C ALA A 33 10.70 -7.09 6.42
N PHE A 34 9.55 -6.91 5.77
CA PHE A 34 8.24 -7.37 6.25
C PHE A 34 8.11 -8.90 6.17
N TYR A 35 8.51 -9.48 5.04
CA TYR A 35 8.49 -10.91 4.74
C TYR A 35 9.89 -11.53 4.92
N HIS A 36 10.56 -11.21 6.03
CA HIS A 36 12.01 -11.42 6.26
C HIS A 36 12.64 -12.72 5.73
N ASP A 37 12.02 -13.87 5.97
CA ASP A 37 12.58 -15.19 5.61
C ASP A 37 12.24 -15.62 4.17
N PHE A 38 11.47 -14.81 3.44
CA PHE A 38 11.15 -15.00 2.04
C PHE A 38 12.01 -14.06 1.20
N GLU A 39 12.68 -14.62 0.18
CA GLU A 39 13.53 -13.83 -0.71
C GLU A 39 12.67 -12.98 -1.65
N VAL A 40 12.81 -11.66 -1.57
CA VAL A 40 12.07 -10.70 -2.39
C VAL A 40 12.95 -10.26 -3.56
N LYS A 41 12.60 -10.69 -4.76
CA LYS A 41 13.34 -10.39 -6.00
C LYS A 41 12.57 -9.49 -6.92
N LYS A 42 13.30 -8.65 -7.64
CA LYS A 42 12.78 -7.97 -8.82
C LYS A 42 12.52 -8.99 -9.92
N TYR A 43 11.37 -8.88 -10.57
CA TYR A 43 11.10 -9.58 -11.81
C TYR A 43 11.97 -9.00 -12.93
N ASN A 44 12.89 -9.80 -13.46
CA ASN A 44 13.95 -9.32 -14.34
C ASN A 44 13.57 -9.30 -15.83
N HIS A 45 12.34 -9.70 -16.16
CA HIS A 45 11.89 -9.70 -17.54
C HIS A 45 11.05 -8.44 -17.84
N PRO A 46 11.28 -7.81 -19.01
CA PRO A 46 10.60 -6.58 -19.35
C PRO A 46 9.12 -6.82 -19.64
N LEU A 47 8.29 -6.01 -19.00
CA LEU A 47 6.86 -5.89 -19.27
C LEU A 47 6.63 -4.57 -20.03
N THR A 48 6.11 -4.64 -21.25
CA THR A 48 5.90 -3.45 -22.08
C THR A 48 4.43 -3.32 -22.48
N LEU A 49 3.89 -2.12 -22.23
CA LEU A 49 2.57 -1.75 -22.72
C LEU A 49 2.68 -1.24 -24.15
N GLY A 50 1.79 -1.72 -25.01
CA GLY A 50 1.69 -1.33 -26.40
C GLY A 50 0.25 -1.26 -26.88
N PRO A 51 0.02 -0.75 -28.10
CA PRO A 51 -1.29 -0.85 -28.73
C PRO A 51 -1.68 -2.32 -28.87
N TRP A 52 -2.95 -2.63 -28.59
CA TRP A 52 -3.52 -3.92 -28.99
C TRP A 52 -3.94 -3.83 -30.47
N PRO A 53 -3.56 -4.78 -31.34
CA PRO A 53 -4.06 -4.81 -32.71
C PRO A 53 -5.58 -5.02 -32.67
N SER A 54 -6.35 -3.98 -32.98
CA SER A 54 -7.80 -4.07 -33.07
C SER A 54 -8.22 -4.67 -34.42
N ASP A 55 -9.10 -5.66 -34.41
CA ASP A 55 -9.87 -6.09 -35.58
C ASP A 55 -11.21 -5.31 -35.71
N ASP A 56 -11.41 -4.24 -34.94
CA ASP A 56 -12.75 -3.68 -34.74
C ASP A 56 -13.26 -2.85 -35.93
N LYS A 57 -14.21 -3.48 -36.63
CA LYS A 57 -15.13 -2.91 -37.63
C LYS A 57 -16.42 -2.34 -37.03
N ASN A 58 -16.65 -2.43 -35.72
CA ASN A 58 -17.91 -2.03 -35.09
C ASN A 58 -17.64 -1.18 -33.84
N GLY A 59 -18.29 -0.02 -33.76
CA GLY A 59 -18.03 1.06 -32.80
C GLY A 59 -18.43 0.79 -31.35
N GLU A 60 -17.84 -0.21 -30.71
CA GLU A 60 -17.89 -0.36 -29.25
C GLU A 60 -16.92 0.61 -28.55
N THR A 61 -17.33 1.10 -27.37
CA THR A 61 -16.63 2.09 -26.54
C THR A 61 -15.47 1.52 -25.72
N VAL A 62 -15.21 0.21 -25.81
CA VAL A 62 -14.18 -0.47 -25.02
C VAL A 62 -12.84 -0.37 -25.75
N SER A 63 -11.84 0.15 -25.06
CA SER A 63 -10.48 0.27 -25.58
C SER A 63 -9.57 -0.79 -24.98
N PHE A 64 -8.56 -1.23 -25.71
CA PHE A 64 -7.63 -2.26 -25.26
C PHE A 64 -6.18 -1.81 -25.40
N VAL A 65 -5.36 -2.25 -24.46
CA VAL A 65 -3.90 -2.18 -24.56
C VAL A 65 -3.30 -3.57 -24.42
N GLY A 66 -2.19 -3.81 -25.10
CA GLY A 66 -1.44 -5.07 -24.98
C GLY A 66 -0.35 -4.94 -23.93
N LEU A 67 -0.27 -5.90 -23.02
CA LEU A 67 0.87 -6.08 -22.13
C LEU A 67 1.70 -7.26 -22.62
N LYS A 68 2.92 -6.97 -23.07
CA LYS A 68 3.87 -7.96 -23.57
C LYS A 68 4.88 -8.33 -22.51
N GLU A 69 5.08 -9.62 -22.29
CA GLU A 69 6.23 -10.18 -21.59
C GLU A 69 7.28 -10.59 -22.64
N GLY A 70 8.51 -10.08 -22.49
CA GLY A 70 9.54 -10.20 -23.54
C GLY A 70 9.99 -11.65 -23.80
N PRO A 71 10.65 -12.32 -22.84
CA PRO A 71 11.19 -13.68 -22.95
C PRO A 71 10.18 -14.78 -23.32
N LEU A 72 8.99 -14.77 -22.74
CA LEU A 72 7.91 -15.72 -23.04
C LEU A 72 7.17 -15.35 -24.32
N ASN A 73 7.37 -14.13 -24.82
CA ASN A 73 6.63 -13.55 -25.93
C ASN A 73 5.11 -13.71 -25.75
N SER A 74 4.65 -13.64 -24.49
CA SER A 74 3.24 -13.70 -24.13
C SER A 74 2.62 -12.31 -24.22
N TYR A 75 1.35 -12.26 -24.60
CA TYR A 75 0.60 -11.04 -24.80
C TYR A 75 -0.72 -11.14 -24.05
N THR A 76 -0.91 -10.25 -23.09
CA THR A 76 -2.17 -10.16 -22.36
C THR A 76 -2.92 -8.93 -22.85
N ARG A 77 -4.19 -9.13 -23.25
CA ARG A 77 -5.08 -8.04 -23.61
C ARG A 77 -5.63 -7.43 -22.33
N ILE A 78 -5.38 -6.14 -22.12
CA ILE A 78 -5.87 -5.40 -20.96
C ILE A 78 -7.00 -4.48 -21.43
N GLN A 79 -8.20 -4.68 -20.88
CA GLN A 79 -9.33 -3.81 -21.10
C GLN A 79 -9.11 -2.46 -20.41
N THR A 80 -9.49 -1.38 -21.08
CA THR A 80 -9.37 -0.02 -20.55
C THR A 80 -10.68 0.74 -20.70
N ARG A 81 -10.98 1.59 -19.72
CA ARG A 81 -12.16 2.47 -19.70
C ARG A 81 -11.78 3.88 -19.28
N PRO A 82 -12.54 4.92 -19.64
CA PRO A 82 -12.39 6.24 -19.02
C PRO A 82 -12.61 6.18 -17.51
N SER A 83 -11.86 6.94 -16.72
CA SER A 83 -12.09 6.99 -15.26
C SER A 83 -13.46 7.63 -14.96
N PRO A 84 -14.34 6.98 -14.17
CA PRO A 84 -15.70 7.48 -13.94
C PRO A 84 -15.72 8.82 -13.19
N ASP A 85 -14.75 9.07 -12.32
CA ASP A 85 -14.59 10.31 -11.56
C ASP A 85 -13.72 11.38 -12.25
N GLY A 86 -13.17 11.07 -13.43
CA GLY A 86 -12.28 11.95 -14.18
C GLY A 86 -10.93 12.26 -13.51
N LEU A 87 -10.59 11.62 -12.38
CA LEU A 87 -9.34 11.84 -11.66
C LEU A 87 -8.12 11.35 -12.45
N PHE A 88 -8.29 10.28 -13.20
CA PHE A 88 -7.36 9.81 -14.20
C PHE A 88 -8.03 9.87 -15.57
N SER A 89 -7.25 9.84 -16.65
CA SER A 89 -7.85 9.79 -17.99
C SER A 89 -8.49 8.42 -18.26
N HIS A 90 -7.84 7.34 -17.82
CA HIS A 90 -8.26 5.97 -18.06
C HIS A 90 -7.91 5.07 -16.87
N GLN A 91 -8.66 3.98 -16.75
CA GLN A 91 -8.42 2.87 -15.85
C GLN A 91 -8.11 1.60 -16.64
N MET A 92 -7.31 0.71 -16.06
CA MET A 92 -7.02 -0.63 -16.59
C MET A 92 -7.77 -1.69 -15.78
N ASN A 93 -8.28 -2.71 -16.47
CA ASN A 93 -8.93 -3.82 -15.79
C ASN A 93 -7.90 -4.63 -15.00
N LEU A 94 -8.21 -4.83 -13.73
CA LEU A 94 -7.36 -5.47 -12.75
C LEU A 94 -7.28 -6.98 -12.99
N ASP A 95 -8.38 -7.64 -13.35
CA ASP A 95 -8.41 -9.09 -13.59
C ASP A 95 -7.53 -9.48 -14.77
N ASN A 96 -7.52 -8.67 -15.84
CA ASN A 96 -6.61 -8.90 -16.97
C ASN A 96 -5.13 -8.79 -16.57
N LEU A 97 -4.80 -7.94 -15.58
CA LEU A 97 -3.45 -7.86 -15.04
C LEU A 97 -3.12 -9.08 -14.15
N LEU A 98 -4.10 -9.60 -13.41
CA LEU A 98 -3.95 -10.84 -12.64
C LEU A 98 -3.74 -12.04 -13.58
N ASP A 99 -4.46 -12.13 -14.70
CA ASP A 99 -4.23 -13.16 -15.72
C ASP A 99 -2.79 -13.11 -16.26
N CYS A 100 -2.27 -11.90 -16.51
CA CYS A 100 -0.86 -11.73 -16.86
C CYS A 100 0.04 -12.25 -15.74
N ALA A 101 -0.20 -11.83 -14.49
CA ALA A 101 0.58 -12.25 -13.33
C ALA A 101 0.62 -13.77 -13.15
N ILE A 102 -0.51 -14.46 -13.35
CA ILE A 102 -0.61 -15.93 -13.29
C ILE A 102 0.27 -16.58 -14.35
N ASN A 103 0.21 -16.07 -15.58
CA ASN A 103 0.96 -16.63 -16.71
C ASN A 103 2.48 -16.45 -16.57
N ILE A 104 2.93 -15.40 -15.86
CA ILE A 104 4.36 -15.05 -15.75
C ILE A 104 5.00 -15.44 -14.42
N LEU A 105 4.21 -15.93 -13.46
CA LEU A 105 4.66 -16.36 -12.14
C LEU A 105 5.74 -17.46 -12.27
N PRO A 106 6.97 -17.23 -11.78
CA PRO A 106 8.01 -18.26 -11.81
C PRO A 106 7.65 -19.49 -10.98
N ASN A 107 8.05 -20.68 -11.45
CA ASN A 107 7.77 -21.95 -10.77
C ASN A 107 8.41 -22.06 -9.38
N ASP A 108 9.54 -21.39 -9.16
CA ASP A 108 10.30 -21.36 -7.90
C ASP A 108 9.91 -20.19 -6.99
N ALA A 109 9.09 -19.25 -7.46
CA ALA A 109 8.61 -18.15 -6.65
C ALA A 109 7.45 -18.60 -5.77
N PHE A 110 7.43 -18.18 -4.49
CA PHE A 110 6.30 -18.44 -3.60
C PHE A 110 5.04 -17.71 -4.09
N ALA A 111 5.17 -16.42 -4.40
CA ALA A 111 4.13 -15.57 -4.94
C ALA A 111 4.73 -14.46 -5.84
N LEU A 112 3.90 -13.82 -6.66
CA LEU A 112 4.27 -12.68 -7.49
C LEU A 112 3.34 -11.50 -7.21
N ILE A 113 3.93 -10.33 -6.99
CA ILE A 113 3.20 -9.06 -6.91
C ILE A 113 3.54 -8.18 -8.12
N PHE A 114 2.50 -7.75 -8.83
CA PHE A 114 2.58 -6.85 -9.96
C PHE A 114 2.30 -5.43 -9.47
N LEU A 115 3.32 -4.56 -9.48
CA LEU A 115 3.17 -3.15 -9.15
C LEU A 115 2.92 -2.32 -10.41
N ILE A 116 1.91 -1.45 -10.38
CA ILE A 116 1.54 -0.61 -11.52
C ILE A 116 1.23 0.82 -11.08
N HIS A 117 1.40 1.79 -11.98
CA HIS A 117 1.15 3.22 -11.70
C HIS A 117 -0.14 3.75 -12.33
N TYR A 118 -0.92 2.88 -12.99
CA TYR A 118 -2.18 3.24 -13.63
C TYR A 118 -3.35 2.95 -12.71
N ASP A 119 -4.40 3.76 -12.81
CA ASP A 119 -5.63 3.55 -12.07
C ASP A 119 -6.32 2.26 -12.53
N LEU A 120 -6.98 1.54 -11.62
CA LEU A 120 -7.52 0.21 -11.87
C LEU A 120 -9.01 0.13 -11.55
N TYR A 121 -9.67 -0.87 -12.12
CA TYR A 121 -11.03 -1.32 -11.78
C TYR A 121 -11.13 -2.85 -11.91
N GLU A 122 -12.02 -3.50 -11.17
CA GLU A 122 -12.27 -4.95 -11.27
C GLU A 122 -13.53 -5.19 -12.12
N ASP A 123 -14.66 -4.55 -11.79
CA ASP A 123 -15.92 -4.68 -12.52
C ASP A 123 -16.60 -3.33 -12.88
N GLU A 124 -17.78 -3.40 -13.51
CA GLU A 124 -18.54 -2.23 -13.96
C GLU A 124 -19.17 -1.42 -12.81
N ASP A 125 -19.35 -2.03 -11.65
CA ASP A 125 -19.94 -1.40 -10.46
C ASP A 125 -18.87 -0.70 -9.59
N ASP A 126 -17.58 -1.03 -9.79
CA ASP A 126 -16.47 -0.38 -9.11
C ASP A 126 -16.23 1.06 -9.57
N ASP A 127 -15.93 1.94 -8.63
CA ASP A 127 -15.33 3.24 -8.93
C ASP A 127 -13.85 3.09 -9.33
N PHE A 128 -13.08 2.35 -8.52
CA PHE A 128 -11.66 2.01 -8.73
C PHE A 128 -11.19 0.93 -7.74
N CYS A 129 -10.02 0.33 -8.00
CA CYS A 129 -9.34 -0.57 -7.08
C CYS A 129 -7.87 -0.15 -6.84
N CYS A 130 -7.39 -0.24 -5.60
CA CYS A 130 -5.98 0.00 -5.28
C CYS A 130 -5.13 -1.28 -5.38
N GLY A 131 -5.74 -2.44 -5.22
CA GLY A 131 -5.06 -3.72 -5.30
C GLY A 131 -6.05 -4.87 -5.17
N ARG A 132 -5.58 -6.06 -5.54
CA ARG A 132 -6.29 -7.32 -5.40
C ARG A 132 -5.30 -8.47 -5.45
N ALA A 133 -5.61 -9.53 -4.73
CA ALA A 133 -4.90 -10.79 -4.80
C ALA A 133 -5.82 -11.94 -5.17
N TYR A 134 -5.34 -12.82 -6.05
CA TYR A 134 -5.85 -14.18 -6.16
C TYR A 134 -4.91 -15.06 -5.35
N GLY A 135 -5.11 -15.06 -4.02
CA GLY A 135 -4.19 -15.68 -3.07
C GLY A 135 -3.91 -17.16 -3.36
N GLY A 136 -4.93 -17.93 -3.76
CA GLY A 136 -4.79 -19.33 -4.17
C GLY A 136 -3.96 -19.52 -5.45
N SER A 137 -3.95 -18.53 -6.34
CA SER A 137 -3.11 -18.48 -7.54
C SER A 137 -1.73 -17.85 -7.29
N ARG A 138 -1.47 -17.40 -6.04
CA ARG A 138 -0.19 -16.84 -5.58
C ARG A 138 0.21 -15.57 -6.32
N VAL A 139 -0.78 -14.78 -6.75
CA VAL A 139 -0.54 -13.51 -7.45
C VAL A 139 -1.33 -12.36 -6.84
N ALA A 140 -0.76 -11.17 -6.93
CA ALA A 140 -1.40 -9.92 -6.57
C ALA A 140 -1.05 -8.81 -7.56
N VAL A 141 -1.96 -7.86 -7.73
CA VAL A 141 -1.75 -6.60 -8.47
C VAL A 141 -1.99 -5.45 -7.50
N VAL A 142 -1.09 -4.46 -7.46
CA VAL A 142 -1.24 -3.24 -6.65
C VAL A 142 -0.93 -2.02 -7.49
N SER A 143 -1.85 -1.06 -7.47
CA SER A 143 -1.70 0.25 -8.08
C SER A 143 -1.25 1.30 -7.08
N SER A 144 -0.28 2.11 -7.50
CA SER A 144 0.10 3.31 -6.76
C SER A 144 -0.76 4.54 -7.10
N ALA A 145 -1.62 4.49 -8.12
CA ALA A 145 -2.24 5.68 -8.72
C ALA A 145 -3.05 6.50 -7.70
N ARG A 146 -3.95 5.83 -6.97
CA ARG A 146 -4.88 6.43 -6.01
C ARG A 146 -4.23 6.89 -4.71
N TYR A 147 -2.97 6.48 -4.47
CA TYR A 147 -2.16 6.94 -3.35
C TYR A 147 -1.31 8.18 -3.67
N ASN A 148 -1.41 8.73 -4.89
CA ASN A 148 -0.67 9.92 -5.27
C ASN A 148 -1.02 11.10 -4.34
N PRO A 149 -0.05 11.71 -3.62
CA PRO A 149 -0.32 12.78 -2.66
C PRO A 149 -1.01 14.02 -3.26
N LEU A 150 -0.93 14.23 -4.57
CA LEU A 150 -1.64 15.32 -5.25
C LEU A 150 -3.17 15.16 -5.18
N LEU A 151 -3.65 13.92 -5.00
CA LEU A 151 -5.07 13.62 -4.91
C LEU A 151 -5.67 13.85 -3.54
N TYR A 152 -4.85 14.02 -2.49
CA TYR A 152 -5.36 13.94 -1.11
C TYR A 152 -6.46 14.95 -0.81
N LEU A 153 -6.29 16.20 -1.24
CA LEU A 153 -7.33 17.22 -1.05
C LEU A 153 -8.64 16.84 -1.76
N GLN A 154 -8.55 16.35 -3.00
CA GLN A 154 -9.72 15.99 -3.80
C GLN A 154 -10.37 14.69 -3.33
N ALA A 155 -9.59 13.77 -2.76
CA ALA A 155 -10.04 12.50 -2.19
C ALA A 155 -10.49 12.61 -0.73
N GLY A 156 -10.52 13.82 -0.14
CA GLY A 156 -10.90 14.04 1.26
C GLY A 156 -9.94 13.41 2.28
N ILE A 157 -8.69 13.16 1.86
CA ILE A 157 -7.65 12.55 2.68
C ILE A 157 -6.95 13.65 3.48
N ASP A 158 -6.94 13.50 4.80
CA ASP A 158 -6.17 14.35 5.70
C ASP A 158 -4.80 13.71 6.01
N PRO A 159 -3.70 14.19 5.38
CA PRO A 159 -2.39 13.62 5.61
C PRO A 159 -1.88 13.86 7.05
N HIS A 160 -2.43 14.81 7.80
CA HIS A 160 -2.05 15.07 9.19
C HIS A 160 -2.65 14.07 10.17
N HIS A 161 -3.62 13.27 9.74
CA HIS A 161 -4.33 12.30 10.57
C HIS A 161 -4.38 10.91 9.93
N MET A 162 -3.35 10.56 9.15
CA MET A 162 -3.08 9.16 8.79
C MET A 162 -2.59 8.36 10.00
N TRP A 163 -2.54 7.05 9.89
CA TRP A 163 -1.91 6.23 10.92
C TRP A 163 -0.46 6.72 11.19
N PRO A 164 -0.03 6.89 12.46
CA PRO A 164 -0.78 6.62 13.69
C PRO A 164 -1.65 7.79 14.19
N ALA A 165 -1.48 9.01 13.67
CA ALA A 165 -2.19 10.22 14.10
C ALA A 165 -3.72 10.20 13.90
N SER A 166 -4.26 9.25 13.13
CA SER A 166 -5.68 8.88 13.12
C SER A 166 -6.22 8.49 14.51
N HIS A 167 -5.35 8.24 15.49
CA HIS A 167 -5.70 7.94 16.87
C HIS A 167 -5.43 9.12 17.82
N CYS A 168 -5.06 10.29 17.31
CA CYS A 168 -4.82 11.43 18.19
C CYS A 168 -6.14 11.99 18.73
N ALA A 169 -6.12 12.51 19.97
CA ALA A 169 -7.32 12.97 20.66
C ALA A 169 -8.13 14.01 19.87
N GLN A 170 -7.45 14.93 19.17
CA GLN A 170 -8.10 15.95 18.35
C GLN A 170 -8.89 15.35 17.18
N TYR A 171 -8.30 14.38 16.48
CA TYR A 171 -8.96 13.73 15.35
C TYR A 171 -10.12 12.86 15.81
N VAL A 172 -9.92 12.03 16.85
CA VAL A 172 -11.00 11.22 17.41
C VAL A 172 -12.16 12.11 17.87
N ALA A 173 -11.88 13.24 18.51
CA ALA A 173 -12.90 14.20 18.91
C ALA A 173 -13.57 14.93 17.72
N SER A 174 -12.95 15.02 16.55
CA SER A 174 -13.56 15.60 15.35
C SER A 174 -14.43 14.60 14.60
N GLN A 175 -14.09 13.31 14.66
CA GLN A 175 -14.87 12.22 14.06
C GLN A 175 -16.06 11.79 14.94
N CYS A 176 -16.01 12.05 16.24
CA CYS A 176 -17.09 11.73 17.16
C CYS A 176 -17.91 12.98 17.53
N ASP A 177 -19.25 12.87 17.54
CA ASP A 177 -20.18 13.90 18.02
C ASP A 177 -20.17 14.04 19.56
N LEU A 178 -18.97 14.20 20.13
CA LEU A 178 -18.79 14.26 21.56
C LEU A 178 -19.24 15.62 22.12
N PRO A 179 -19.96 15.64 23.26
CA PRO A 179 -20.24 16.87 23.99
C PRO A 179 -18.94 17.63 24.31
N ASN A 180 -18.97 18.96 24.23
CA ASN A 180 -17.79 19.82 24.45
C ASN A 180 -17.06 19.58 25.80
N LYS A 181 -17.76 19.10 26.83
CA LYS A 181 -17.16 18.70 28.12
C LYS A 181 -16.24 17.48 27.99
N ILE A 182 -16.61 16.49 27.17
CA ILE A 182 -15.81 15.29 26.89
C ILE A 182 -14.64 15.64 25.97
N LYS A 183 -14.87 16.53 24.98
CA LYS A 183 -13.78 17.08 24.14
C LYS A 183 -12.68 17.73 24.97
N LYS A 184 -13.04 18.48 26.03
CA LYS A 184 -12.09 19.08 26.99
C LYS A 184 -11.46 18.08 27.98
N ALA A 185 -12.07 16.92 28.19
CA ALA A 185 -11.53 15.86 29.04
C ALA A 185 -10.54 14.96 28.29
N LEU A 186 -10.79 14.65 27.01
CA LEU A 186 -9.88 13.93 26.11
C LEU A 186 -8.58 14.70 25.82
N THR A 187 -8.57 16.01 26.04
CA THR A 187 -7.35 16.84 25.98
C THR A 187 -6.55 16.83 27.28
N ARG A 188 -7.02 16.17 28.34
CA ARG A 188 -6.23 15.98 29.57
C ARG A 188 -5.38 14.72 29.42
N PRO A 189 -4.06 14.79 29.64
CA PRO A 189 -3.21 13.62 29.61
C PRO A 189 -3.41 12.85 30.93
N ASP A 190 -4.31 11.88 30.95
CA ASP A 190 -4.37 10.90 32.04
C ASP A 190 -3.55 9.67 31.63
N ASP A 191 -2.45 9.43 32.35
CA ASP A 191 -1.69 8.18 32.62
C ASP A 191 -1.38 7.16 31.49
N LEU A 192 -1.73 7.44 30.24
CA LEU A 192 -1.46 6.60 29.07
C LEU A 192 -0.28 7.11 28.23
N SER A 193 0.48 8.10 28.75
CA SER A 193 1.57 8.78 28.03
C SER A 193 2.63 7.84 27.45
N ASP A 194 2.75 6.63 28.01
CA ASP A 194 3.79 5.67 27.66
C ASP A 194 3.34 4.52 26.75
N SER A 195 2.06 4.47 26.32
CA SER A 195 1.63 3.38 25.44
C SER A 195 2.32 3.45 24.06
N PRO A 196 2.59 2.31 23.39
CA PRO A 196 3.27 2.31 22.09
C PRO A 196 2.57 3.17 21.04
N LEU A 197 1.22 3.24 21.08
CA LEU A 197 0.45 4.08 20.17
C LEU A 197 0.62 5.58 20.48
N HIS A 198 0.65 5.96 21.75
CA HIS A 198 0.88 7.36 22.14
C HIS A 198 2.28 7.83 21.69
N GLN A 199 3.29 6.98 21.87
CA GLN A 199 4.64 7.26 21.40
C GLN A 199 4.72 7.35 19.87
N ALA A 200 4.00 6.48 19.15
CA ALA A 200 3.87 6.55 17.70
C ALA A 200 3.22 7.86 17.22
N VAL A 201 2.12 8.29 17.87
CA VAL A 201 1.46 9.57 17.58
C VAL A 201 2.36 10.75 17.88
N ALA A 202 3.09 10.72 19.00
CA ALA A 202 4.03 11.78 19.37
C ALA A 202 5.17 11.88 18.34
N ALA A 203 5.77 10.75 17.95
CA ALA A 203 6.82 10.70 16.93
C ALA A 203 6.32 11.24 15.59
N PHE A 204 5.12 10.84 15.13
CA PHE A 204 4.50 11.39 13.93
C PHE A 204 4.37 12.91 14.00
N LYS A 205 3.81 13.45 15.10
CA LYS A 205 3.55 14.89 15.25
C LYS A 205 4.82 15.72 15.40
N ASN A 206 5.91 15.13 15.89
CA ASN A 206 7.21 15.80 16.05
C ASN A 206 8.02 15.83 14.75
N THR A 207 7.60 15.11 13.70
CA THR A 207 8.22 15.25 12.38
C THR A 207 7.83 16.56 11.69
N LEU A 208 8.64 16.96 10.70
CA LEU A 208 8.38 18.16 9.93
C LEU A 208 6.96 18.14 9.33
N PRO A 209 6.26 19.29 9.30
CA PRO A 209 4.92 19.36 8.75
C PRO A 209 4.94 18.93 7.28
N ILE A 210 3.89 18.21 6.88
CA ILE A 210 3.67 17.81 5.48
C ILE A 210 3.45 19.08 4.68
N SER A 211 4.52 19.61 4.09
CA SER A 211 4.47 20.74 3.18
C SER A 211 4.61 20.21 1.76
N SER A 212 3.76 20.70 0.87
CA SER A 212 3.81 20.42 -0.57
C SER A 212 5.15 20.80 -1.23
N SER A 213 6.00 21.55 -0.53
CA SER A 213 7.31 22.02 -0.99
C SER A 213 8.49 21.07 -0.73
N GLN A 214 8.30 19.93 -0.05
CA GLN A 214 9.37 18.94 0.20
C GLN A 214 9.11 17.63 -0.56
N PRO A 215 9.64 17.47 -1.80
CA PRO A 215 9.35 16.32 -2.65
C PRO A 215 9.63 14.95 -2.00
N GLY A 216 10.67 14.85 -1.17
CA GLY A 216 11.01 13.61 -0.46
C GLY A 216 9.97 13.19 0.58
N VAL A 217 9.28 14.14 1.22
CA VAL A 217 8.22 13.84 2.21
C VAL A 217 7.00 13.24 1.53
N LEU A 218 6.57 13.83 0.41
CA LEU A 218 5.43 13.33 -0.36
C LEU A 218 5.73 11.96 -0.98
N GLN A 219 6.95 11.77 -1.52
CA GLN A 219 7.39 10.47 -2.03
C GLN A 219 7.41 9.40 -0.93
N GLY A 220 7.98 9.70 0.23
CA GLY A 220 8.02 8.76 1.36
C GLY A 220 6.63 8.41 1.89
N LEU A 221 5.70 9.36 1.87
CA LEU A 221 4.30 9.11 2.21
C LEU A 221 3.62 8.20 1.18
N TRP A 222 3.81 8.48 -0.10
CA TRP A 222 3.30 7.65 -1.19
C TRP A 222 3.84 6.21 -1.11
N LEU A 223 5.14 6.07 -0.85
CA LEU A 223 5.80 4.79 -0.63
C LEU A 223 5.16 4.03 0.53
N PHE A 224 4.90 4.67 1.67
CA PHE A 224 4.28 4.02 2.83
C PHE A 224 2.92 3.39 2.48
N CYS A 225 2.09 4.12 1.73
CA CYS A 225 0.77 3.66 1.32
C CYS A 225 0.86 2.48 0.35
N LEU A 226 1.72 2.61 -0.67
CA LEU A 226 1.97 1.55 -1.65
C LEU A 226 2.52 0.29 -0.97
N ALA A 227 3.51 0.44 -0.10
CA ALA A 227 4.19 -0.67 0.53
C ALA A 227 3.29 -1.42 1.53
N ARG A 228 2.44 -0.70 2.29
CA ARG A 228 1.44 -1.34 3.15
C ARG A 228 0.41 -2.13 2.34
N THR A 229 -0.10 -1.55 1.25
CA THR A 229 -1.08 -2.21 0.37
C THR A 229 -0.45 -3.43 -0.31
N ALA A 230 0.80 -3.31 -0.76
CA ALA A 230 1.58 -4.45 -1.26
C ALA A 230 1.74 -5.55 -0.22
N SER A 231 2.02 -5.20 1.05
CA SER A 231 2.02 -6.17 2.14
C SER A 231 0.65 -6.79 2.39
N HIS A 232 -0.43 -6.03 2.30
CA HIS A 232 -1.80 -6.56 2.43
C HIS A 232 -2.08 -7.62 1.36
N GLU A 233 -1.90 -7.28 0.08
CA GLU A 233 -2.22 -8.19 -1.02
C GLU A 233 -1.32 -9.43 -1.03
N LEU A 234 -0.03 -9.29 -0.69
CA LEU A 234 0.85 -10.45 -0.50
C LEU A 234 0.38 -11.32 0.67
N GLY A 235 -0.20 -10.73 1.72
CA GLY A 235 -0.76 -11.48 2.85
C GLY A 235 -1.85 -12.47 2.41
N HIS A 236 -2.66 -12.12 1.42
CA HIS A 236 -3.60 -13.05 0.81
C HIS A 236 -2.91 -14.24 0.12
N CYS A 237 -1.74 -14.04 -0.51
CA CYS A 237 -0.92 -15.12 -1.06
C CYS A 237 -0.33 -16.04 0.04
N PHE A 238 -0.25 -15.57 1.29
CA PHE A 238 0.07 -16.39 2.46
C PHE A 238 -1.16 -17.04 3.12
N GLY A 239 -2.32 -17.03 2.45
CA GLY A 239 -3.56 -17.65 2.94
C GLY A 239 -4.22 -16.85 4.06
N MET A 240 -3.98 -15.54 4.15
CA MET A 240 -4.65 -14.68 5.12
C MET A 240 -5.86 -14.01 4.48
N ASP A 241 -7.05 -14.25 5.01
CA ASP A 241 -8.21 -13.39 4.72
C ASP A 241 -8.12 -12.05 5.45
N HIS A 242 -9.09 -11.18 5.17
CA HIS A 242 -9.28 -9.96 5.93
C HIS A 242 -9.35 -10.23 7.44
N CYS A 243 -8.57 -9.49 8.21
CA CYS A 243 -8.49 -9.63 9.65
C CYS A 243 -9.51 -8.74 10.35
N VAL A 244 -10.29 -9.34 11.26
CA VAL A 244 -11.28 -8.63 12.09
C VAL A 244 -10.93 -8.66 13.58
N TYR A 245 -9.82 -9.30 13.95
CA TYR A 245 -9.49 -9.59 15.36
C TYR A 245 -8.88 -8.39 16.09
N TYR A 246 -7.96 -7.68 15.42
CA TYR A 246 -7.17 -6.59 16.00
C TYR A 246 -6.79 -5.59 14.91
N ALA A 247 -6.22 -4.45 15.31
CA ALA A 247 -5.54 -3.54 14.40
C ALA A 247 -4.46 -4.31 13.60
N CYS A 248 -4.64 -4.41 12.28
CA CYS A 248 -3.83 -5.26 11.42
C CYS A 248 -3.79 -4.70 10.00
N THR A 249 -2.65 -4.81 9.33
CA THR A 249 -2.53 -4.45 7.91
C THR A 249 -3.43 -5.29 7.00
N MET A 250 -3.92 -6.44 7.48
CA MET A 250 -4.86 -7.30 6.78
C MET A 250 -6.33 -6.89 7.00
N GLN A 251 -6.63 -5.78 7.67
CA GLN A 251 -8.01 -5.30 7.75
C GLN A 251 -8.51 -4.92 6.35
N GLY A 252 -9.75 -5.33 6.03
CA GLY A 252 -10.40 -4.89 4.81
C GLY A 252 -10.64 -3.39 4.81
N THR A 253 -10.61 -2.78 3.63
CA THR A 253 -10.82 -1.35 3.43
C THR A 253 -11.77 -1.10 2.26
N ALA A 254 -12.65 -0.12 2.40
CA ALA A 254 -13.59 0.27 1.34
C ALA A 254 -13.22 1.62 0.71
N SER A 255 -12.18 2.31 1.20
CA SER A 255 -11.75 3.60 0.65
C SER A 255 -10.28 3.89 0.95
N VAL A 256 -9.66 4.78 0.16
CA VAL A 256 -8.29 5.24 0.43
C VAL A 256 -8.20 5.93 1.81
N ALA A 257 -9.20 6.72 2.20
CA ALA A 257 -9.20 7.40 3.50
C ALA A 257 -9.29 6.42 4.68
N GLU A 258 -10.02 5.33 4.54
CA GLU A 258 -10.02 4.24 5.52
C GLU A 258 -8.68 3.52 5.56
N ASP A 259 -8.18 3.15 4.39
CA ASP A 259 -6.94 2.42 4.19
C ASP A 259 -5.76 3.15 4.87
N LEU A 260 -5.66 4.47 4.73
CA LEU A 260 -4.58 5.29 5.30
C LEU A 260 -4.63 5.42 6.84
N ARG A 261 -5.69 4.96 7.49
CA ARG A 261 -5.81 4.91 8.96
C ARG A 261 -5.47 3.54 9.55
N GLN A 262 -5.31 2.52 8.70
CA GLN A 262 -4.94 1.17 9.10
C GLN A 262 -3.46 1.08 9.47
N PRO A 263 -3.07 0.19 10.40
CA PRO A 263 -1.68 0.03 10.81
C PRO A 263 -0.82 -0.69 9.76
N PRO A 264 0.50 -0.42 9.69
CA PRO A 264 1.43 -1.05 8.75
C PRO A 264 2.04 -2.37 9.27
N TYR A 265 1.37 -3.05 10.21
CA TYR A 265 1.89 -4.27 10.85
C TYR A 265 0.84 -5.38 10.93
N LEU A 266 1.28 -6.62 11.07
CA LEU A 266 0.40 -7.74 11.38
C LEU A 266 0.06 -7.77 12.87
N CYS A 267 -1.20 -8.02 13.20
CA CYS A 267 -1.60 -8.34 14.57
C CYS A 267 -1.05 -9.71 15.01
N PRO A 268 -1.11 -10.08 16.30
CA PRO A 268 -0.59 -11.36 16.79
C PRO A 268 -1.13 -12.59 16.04
N VAL A 269 -2.40 -12.57 15.62
CA VAL A 269 -3.01 -13.68 14.86
C VAL A 269 -2.39 -13.82 13.47
N CYS A 270 -2.33 -12.74 12.70
CA CYS A 270 -1.76 -12.77 11.35
C CYS A 270 -0.24 -12.93 11.37
N ALA A 271 0.45 -12.39 12.38
CA ALA A 271 1.87 -12.61 12.58
C ALA A 271 2.18 -14.09 12.83
N LYS A 272 1.33 -14.80 13.59
CA LYS A 272 1.45 -16.24 13.80
C LYS A 272 1.23 -17.04 12.50
N LYS A 273 0.27 -16.62 11.66
CA LYS A 273 0.06 -17.23 10.33
C LYS A 273 1.30 -17.07 9.45
N LEU A 274 1.91 -15.88 9.41
CA LEU A 274 3.12 -15.67 8.63
C LEU A 274 4.32 -16.46 9.20
N ALA A 275 4.49 -16.46 10.52
CA ALA A 275 5.54 -17.23 11.18
C ALA A 275 5.41 -18.73 10.87
N ARG A 276 4.19 -19.26 10.78
CA ARG A 276 3.95 -20.64 10.37
C ARG A 276 4.40 -20.91 8.94
N ALA A 277 4.11 -20.00 8.00
CA ALA A 277 4.62 -20.13 6.63
C ALA A 277 6.16 -20.07 6.58
N ALA A 278 6.77 -19.19 7.38
CA ALA A 278 8.23 -19.08 7.49
C ALA A 278 8.87 -20.34 8.09
N GLU A 279 8.24 -20.96 9.10
CA GLU A 279 8.67 -22.23 9.68
C GLU A 279 8.70 -23.34 8.62
N GLU A 280 7.63 -23.45 7.83
CA GLU A 280 7.53 -24.43 6.76
C GLU A 280 8.57 -24.23 5.66
N ALA A 281 8.91 -22.97 5.33
CA ALA A 281 9.94 -22.63 4.37
C ALA A 281 11.37 -22.88 4.91
N SER A 282 11.61 -22.62 6.20
CA SER A 282 12.94 -22.69 6.83
C SER A 282 13.36 -24.11 7.25
N GLY A 283 12.40 -25.01 7.48
CA GLY A 283 12.66 -26.39 7.89
C GLY A 283 13.03 -26.53 9.38
N LYS A 284 13.94 -27.46 9.71
CA LYS A 284 14.27 -27.77 11.12
C LYS A 284 15.02 -26.62 11.80
N GLY A 285 14.59 -26.27 13.02
CA GLY A 285 15.28 -25.30 13.86
C GLY A 285 14.73 -23.87 13.79
N PHE A 286 13.50 -23.69 13.30
CA PHE A 286 12.80 -22.42 13.35
C PHE A 286 12.56 -21.98 14.81
N ASP A 287 12.94 -20.74 15.10
CA ASP A 287 12.70 -20.07 16.37
C ASP A 287 11.83 -18.85 16.08
N GLU A 288 10.56 -18.95 16.46
CA GLU A 288 9.57 -17.91 16.18
C GLU A 288 9.87 -16.60 16.89
N GLU A 289 10.40 -16.64 18.11
CA GLU A 289 10.73 -15.43 18.86
C GLU A 289 11.88 -14.70 18.16
N LYS A 290 12.91 -15.45 17.74
CA LYS A 290 14.03 -14.92 16.95
C LYS A 290 13.57 -14.38 15.60
N TYR A 291 12.70 -15.11 14.89
CA TYR A 291 12.10 -14.67 13.63
C TYR A 291 11.40 -13.32 13.80
N ARG A 292 10.52 -13.20 14.79
CA ARG A 292 9.76 -11.98 15.04
C ARG A 292 10.64 -10.80 15.47
N LYS A 293 11.68 -11.05 16.27
CA LYS A 293 12.72 -10.05 16.58
C LYS A 293 13.45 -9.56 15.32
N ASN A 294 13.78 -10.47 14.41
CA ASN A 294 14.44 -10.12 13.16
C ASN A 294 13.53 -9.26 12.27
N VAL A 295 12.26 -9.67 12.07
CA VAL A 295 11.27 -8.87 11.32
C VAL A 295 11.16 -7.47 11.91
N MET A 296 10.95 -7.33 13.23
CA MET A 296 10.88 -6.01 13.88
C MET A 296 12.16 -5.19 13.67
N THR A 297 13.33 -5.80 13.81
CA THR A 297 14.63 -5.13 13.63
C THR A 297 14.80 -4.62 12.19
N LYS A 298 14.45 -5.43 11.20
CA LYS A 298 14.51 -5.04 9.79
C LYS A 298 13.52 -3.94 9.45
N MET A 299 12.28 -4.05 9.95
CA MET A 299 11.26 -3.02 9.77
C MET A 299 11.67 -1.69 10.41
N MET A 300 12.28 -1.71 11.60
CA MET A 300 12.81 -0.50 12.23
C MET A 300 13.91 0.15 11.39
N ALA A 301 14.80 -0.64 10.76
CA ALA A 301 15.82 -0.12 9.87
C ALA A 301 15.23 0.58 8.63
N THR A 302 14.20 -0.02 8.01
CA THR A 302 13.45 0.62 6.90
C THR A 302 12.77 1.92 7.37
N CYS A 303 12.19 1.94 8.57
CA CYS A 303 11.57 3.15 9.11
C CYS A 303 12.61 4.24 9.42
N GLU A 304 13.80 3.88 9.88
CA GLU A 304 14.90 4.82 10.16
C GLU A 304 15.36 5.56 8.90
N LYS A 305 15.40 4.88 7.75
CA LYS A 305 15.68 5.49 6.43
C LYS A 305 14.70 6.62 6.10
N TRP A 306 13.43 6.44 6.45
CA TRP A 306 12.33 7.36 6.12
C TRP A 306 11.83 8.20 7.31
N LYS A 307 12.57 8.24 8.43
CA LYS A 307 12.15 8.89 9.69
C LYS A 307 11.81 10.39 9.59
N HIS A 308 12.20 11.04 8.50
CA HIS A 308 11.85 12.44 8.24
C HIS A 308 10.38 12.60 7.79
N VAL A 309 9.68 11.50 7.51
CA VAL A 309 8.27 11.44 7.13
C VAL A 309 7.46 10.86 8.30
N GLY A 310 6.40 11.57 8.72
CA GLY A 310 5.68 11.27 9.96
C GLY A 310 5.17 9.84 10.12
N VAL A 311 4.60 9.24 9.07
CA VAL A 311 4.08 7.85 9.12
C VAL A 311 5.18 6.84 9.45
N TRP A 312 6.39 7.05 8.94
CA TRP A 312 7.55 6.18 9.19
C TRP A 312 8.15 6.41 10.57
N ALA A 313 8.25 7.67 11.01
CA ALA A 313 8.67 7.99 12.38
C ALA A 313 7.71 7.39 13.42
N GLY A 314 6.40 7.50 13.16
CA GLY A 314 5.37 6.88 13.96
C GLY A 314 5.49 5.35 13.98
N TYR A 315 5.75 4.73 12.83
CA TYR A 315 5.94 3.28 12.77
C TYR A 315 7.19 2.81 13.53
N LYS A 316 8.31 3.53 13.40
CA LYS A 316 9.52 3.25 14.17
C LYS A 316 9.25 3.29 15.68
N ALA A 317 8.65 4.36 16.16
CA ALA A 317 8.32 4.51 17.58
C ALA A 317 7.33 3.44 18.07
N TRP A 318 6.38 3.01 17.24
CA TRP A 318 5.53 1.86 17.54
C TRP A 318 6.34 0.58 17.76
N LEU A 319 7.25 0.25 16.83
CA LEU A 319 8.08 -0.95 16.89
C LEU A 319 9.06 -0.95 18.06
N GLU A 320 9.59 0.21 18.45
CA GLU A 320 10.50 0.35 19.61
C GLU A 320 9.82 0.06 20.95
N ASN A 321 8.50 0.24 21.02
CA ASN A 321 7.76 0.21 22.28
C ASN A 321 6.78 -0.96 22.40
N ILE A 322 6.45 -1.62 21.30
CA ILE A 322 5.62 -2.82 21.35
C ILE A 322 6.40 -3.94 22.06
N ARG A 323 5.76 -4.59 23.03
CA ARG A 323 6.32 -5.82 23.60
C ARG A 323 6.23 -6.90 22.54
N LEU A 324 7.35 -7.59 22.29
CA LEU A 324 7.34 -8.80 21.46
C LEU A 324 6.30 -9.75 22.04
N TRP A 325 5.18 -9.94 21.33
CA TRP A 325 4.13 -10.88 21.71
C TRP A 325 4.66 -12.30 21.79
#